data_AF-A0A914U671-F1
#
_entry.id   AF-A0A914U671-F1
#
_cell.length_a   1.000
_cell.length_b   1.000
_cell.length_c   1.000
_cell.angle_alpha   90.00
_cell.angle_beta   90.00
_cell.angle_gamma   90.00
#
_symmetry.space_group_name_H-M   'P 1'
#
loop_
_entity.id
_entity.type
_entity.pdbx_description
1 polymer ?
#
loop_
_entity_poly.entity_id
_entity_poly.type
_entity_poly.pdbx_seq_one_letter_code
_entity_poly.pdbx_strand_id
1 'polypeptide(L)' 'VDATAFGQLVTLTDTPLASTVIKPYMQQSTPNLIEFVNRIKQNFWPDWESLCSTLALNGPEH' A
#
# COMPACT_ATOMS: atom_id res chain seq x y z
N VAL A 1 -4.86 -0.36 -17.05
CA VAL A 1 -3.45 0.01 -16.82
C VAL A 1 -3.26 0.57 -15.42
N ASP A 2 -4.01 1.61 -15.03
CA ASP A 2 -3.86 2.24 -13.69
C ASP A 2 -4.14 1.29 -12.51
N ALA A 3 -5.17 0.45 -12.61
CA ALA A 3 -5.47 -0.55 -11.57
C ALA A 3 -4.36 -1.62 -11.43
N THR A 4 -3.74 -2.00 -12.54
CA THR A 4 -2.63 -2.97 -12.55
C THR A 4 -1.38 -2.36 -11.93
N ALA A 5 -1.03 -1.12 -12.32
CA ALA A 5 0.08 -0.40 -11.73
C ALA A 5 -0.14 -0.15 -10.23
N PHE A 6 -1.36 0.24 -9.83
CA PHE A 6 -1.73 0.40 -8.43
C PHE A 6 -1.52 -0.90 -7.64
N GLY A 7 -2.02 -2.02 -8.12
CA GLY A 7 -1.89 -3.31 -7.43
C GLY A 7 -0.44 -3.70 -7.18
N GLN A 8 0.45 -3.47 -8.15
CA GLN A 8 1.88 -3.73 -7.98
C GLN A 8 2.54 -2.75 -7.01
N LEU A 9 2.25 -1.46 -7.13
CA LEU A 9 2.87 -0.41 -6.32
C LEU A 9 2.41 -0.46 -4.86
N VAL A 10 1.15 -0.76 -4.60
CA VAL A 10 0.61 -0.82 -3.23
C VAL A 10 1.19 -1.99 -2.44
N THR A 11 1.56 -3.09 -3.10
CA THR A 11 2.32 -4.17 -2.47
C THR A 11 3.70 -3.71 -1.99
N LEU A 12 4.34 -2.78 -2.71
CA LEU A 12 5.65 -2.26 -2.32
C LEU A 12 5.58 -1.29 -1.13
N THR A 13 4.41 -0.70 -0.86
CA THR A 13 4.24 0.32 0.19
C THR A 13 3.55 -0.20 1.44
N ASP A 14 2.56 -1.09 1.28
CA ASP A 14 1.62 -1.46 2.35
C ASP A 14 1.73 -2.95 2.74
N THR A 15 2.33 -3.80 1.90
CA THR A 15 2.57 -5.21 2.26
C THR A 15 3.87 -5.33 3.06
N PRO A 16 3.91 -6.16 4.12
CA PRO A 16 5.15 -6.51 4.80
C PRO A 16 6.06 -7.28 3.83
N LEU A 17 7.12 -6.63 3.34
CA LEU A 17 8.12 -7.28 2.51
C LEU A 17 9.32 -7.67 3.36
N ALA A 18 9.95 -8.81 3.02
CA ALA A 18 11.21 -9.22 3.65
C ALA A 18 12.34 -8.21 3.41
N SER A 19 12.24 -7.43 2.32
CA SER A 19 13.19 -6.37 2.00
C SER A 19 12.82 -5.07 2.74
N THR A 20 13.76 -4.58 3.54
CA THR A 20 13.65 -3.30 4.26
C THR A 20 14.07 -2.10 3.41
N VAL A 21 14.57 -2.32 2.19
CA VAL A 21 15.14 -1.26 1.33
C VAL A 21 14.12 -0.66 0.37
N ILE A 22 13.16 -1.47 -0.09
CA ILE A 22 12.25 -1.10 -1.17
C ILE A 22 11.33 0.06 -0.77
N LYS A 23 10.71 -0.02 0.42
CA LYS A 23 9.81 1.03 0.90
C LYS A 23 10.53 2.38 1.10
N PRO A 24 11.71 2.45 1.75
CA PRO A 24 12.49 3.68 1.80
C PRO A 24 12.89 4.22 0.43
N TYR A 25 13.31 3.35 -0.50
CA TYR A 25 13.65 3.75 -1.86
C TYR A 25 12.45 4.36 -2.58
N MET A 26 11.27 3.75 -2.44
CA MET A 26 10.03 4.27 -3.01
C MET A 26 9.70 5.68 -2.48
N GLN A 27 9.93 5.91 -1.18
CA GLN A 27 9.67 7.19 -0.53
C GLN A 27 10.68 8.29 -0.91
N GLN A 28 11.96 7.94 -1.08
CA GLN A 28 13.03 8.91 -1.30
C GLN A 28 13.30 9.17 -2.78
N SER A 29 13.29 8.12 -3.59
CA SER A 29 13.73 8.17 -4.98
C SER A 29 12.57 8.27 -5.98
N THR A 30 11.36 7.88 -5.58
CA THR A 30 10.18 7.86 -6.48
C THR A 30 8.91 8.42 -5.81
N PRO A 31 8.92 9.65 -5.27
CA PRO A 31 7.77 10.22 -4.57
C PRO A 31 6.51 10.33 -5.45
N ASN A 32 6.68 10.52 -6.76
CA ASN A 32 5.59 10.54 -7.73
C ASN A 32 4.78 9.23 -7.79
N LEU A 33 5.43 8.09 -7.53
CA LEU A 33 4.75 6.78 -7.48
C LEU A 33 3.96 6.63 -6.18
N ILE A 34 4.47 7.19 -5.07
CA ILE A 34 3.74 7.24 -3.80
C ILE A 34 2.49 8.13 -3.95
N GLU A 35 2.63 9.31 -4.57
CA GLU A 35 1.50 10.19 -4.84
C GLU A 35 0.44 9.54 -5.73
N PHE A 36 0.85 8.79 -6.76
CA PHE A 36 -0.06 8.01 -7.59
C PHE A 36 -0.85 7.00 -6.75
N VAL A 37 -0.16 6.19 -5.93
CA VAL A 37 -0.80 5.20 -5.05
C VAL A 37 -1.79 5.88 -4.11
N ASN A 38 -1.39 6.98 -3.47
CA ASN A 38 -2.25 7.72 -2.53
C ASN A 38 -3.49 8.29 -3.21
N ARG A 39 -3.35 8.85 -4.42
CA ARG A 39 -4.50 9.35 -5.19
C ARG A 39 -5.48 8.25 -5.54
N ILE A 40 -4.99 7.08 -5.95
CA ILE A 40 -5.86 5.94 -6.26
C ILE A 40 -6.57 5.43 -4.99
N LYS A 41 -5.86 5.33 -3.85
CA LYS A 41 -6.49 5.00 -2.55
C LYS A 41 -7.61 5.98 -2.23
N GLN A 42 -7.33 7.29 -2.26
CA GLN A 42 -8.33 8.31 -1.90
C GLN A 42 -9.55 8.32 -2.83
N ASN A 43 -9.36 8.09 -4.13
CA ASN A 43 -10.45 8.17 -5.11
C ASN A 43 -11.40 6.96 -5.06
N PHE A 44 -10.89 5.77 -4.70
CA PHE A 44 -11.65 4.52 -4.82
C PHE A 44 -11.84 3.79 -3.50
N TRP A 45 -10.97 4.01 -2.51
CA TRP A 45 -10.96 3.39 -1.19
C TRP A 45 -10.65 4.42 -0.10
N PRO A 46 -11.55 5.39 0.16
CA PRO A 46 -11.32 6.44 1.14
C PRO A 46 -11.11 5.92 2.57
N ASP A 47 -11.55 4.70 2.86
CA ASP A 47 -11.41 3.96 4.11
C ASP A 47 -10.23 2.96 4.13
N TRP A 48 -9.32 3.04 3.15
CA TRP A 48 -8.20 2.11 2.96
C TRP A 48 -7.44 1.76 4.25
N GLU A 49 -7.03 2.77 5.02
CA GLU A 49 -6.28 2.57 6.27
C GLU A 49 -7.11 1.79 7.30
N SER A 50 -8.40 2.14 7.44
CA SER A 50 -9.32 1.43 8.32
C SER A 50 -9.46 -0.03 7.89
N LEU A 51 -9.62 -0.30 6.59
CA LEU A 51 -9.70 -1.66 6.05
C LEU A 51 -8.43 -2.46 6.32
N CYS A 52 -7.25 -1.88 6.09
CA CYS A 52 -5.98 -2.54 6.37
C CYS A 52 -5.78 -2.87 7.86
N SER A 53 -6.30 -2.03 8.77
CA SER A 53 -6.18 -2.25 10.21
C SER A 53 -7.25 -3.17 10.80
N THR A 54 -8.48 -3.19 10.25
CA THR A 54 -9.60 -4.01 10.77
C THR A 54 -9.74 -5.37 10.09
N LEU A 55 -9.32 -5.49 8.83
CA LEU A 55 -9.28 -6.76 8.09
C LEU A 55 -7.90 -7.41 8.11
N ALA A 56 -6.90 -6.80 8.76
CA ALA A 56 -5.73 -7.53 9.21
C ALA A 56 -6.27 -8.68 10.06
N LEU A 57 -6.14 -9.91 9.55
CA LEU A 57 -6.66 -11.13 10.14
C LEU A 57 -6.29 -11.16 11.64
N ASN A 58 -7.22 -10.74 12.51
CA ASN A 58 -7.26 -11.23 13.86
C ASN A 58 -7.54 -12.72 13.72
N GLY A 59 -6.48 -13.53 13.64
CA GLY A 59 -6.61 -14.97 13.79
C GLY A 59 -7.33 -15.24 15.11
N PRO A 60 -8.22 -16.25 15.18
CA PRO A 60 -8.91 -16.56 16.42
C PRO A 60 -7.87 -16.77 17.52
N GLU A 61 -8.00 -15.99 18.60
CA GLU A 61 -7.26 -16.19 19.83
C GLU A 61 -7.50 -17.63 20.31
N HIS A 62 -6.47 -18.47 20.24
CA HIS A 62 -6.40 -19.79 20.87
C HIS A 62 -5.06 -19.95 21.56
#